data_AF-A0A957D644-F1
#
_entry.id   AF-A0A957D644-F1
#
_cell.length_a   1.000
_cell.length_b   1.000
_cell.length_c   1.000
_cell.angle_alpha   90.00
_cell.angle_beta   90.00
_cell.angle_gamma   90.00
#
_symmetry.space_group_name_H-M   'P 1'
#
loop_
_entity.id
_entity.type
_entity.pdbx_description
1 polymer ?
#
loop_
_entity_poly.entity_id
_entity_poly.type
_entity_poly.pdbx_seq_one_letter_code
_entity_poly.pdbx_strand_id
1 'polypeptide(L)'
;PPMPPPMPMPTPPPTVPALPPQPDQVLSGVVPGLPQGMMLVEGDILIKTSDFTRRYNIPGSNAPQGTYEVNTWTNGLVPYEFDANVTAVNRTAMQDAMEWWEDVAAVSFAQCTNNVCSGDFVHIQSGAGNNSAIGRAGGRQIINIISWGNTAIMAHELGHTLGLEHEQNRPNRNSFVTINTNNICKATDPSCTGGFCFDNATPPGRIDCDFNFNLISTASTYGPYDFDSVMHYNRTAFSRNGSDTITVLPPNNTAWQDAIGQRTHLSAGDKNVVGCMYARANWRWVSTTANPGTPFGTCTQPYTLMSVGLTNTPEQGTLWIEPGTYWEIGSFTRPMTLKAPNGTVTIGN
;
A
#
# COMPACT_ATOMS: atom_id res chain seq x y z
N PRO A 1 6.17 -19.41 31.60
CA PRO A 1 6.59 -17.98 31.52
C PRO A 1 5.43 -17.14 30.98
N PRO A 2 5.10 -15.97 31.58
CA PRO A 2 4.17 -15.05 30.96
C PRO A 2 4.75 -14.57 29.63
N MET A 3 3.92 -14.41 28.60
CA MET A 3 4.35 -13.81 27.33
C MET A 3 4.97 -12.43 27.63
N PRO A 4 6.10 -12.08 27.02
CA PRO A 4 6.65 -10.74 27.15
C PRO A 4 5.60 -9.72 26.67
N PRO A 5 5.51 -8.54 27.30
CA PRO A 5 4.63 -7.48 26.82
C PRO A 5 4.96 -7.15 25.36
N PRO A 6 3.97 -6.82 24.52
CA PRO A 6 4.24 -6.40 23.15
C PRO A 6 5.25 -5.26 23.17
N MET A 7 6.32 -5.38 22.38
CA MET A 7 7.29 -4.30 22.26
C MET A 7 6.56 -3.04 21.79
N PRO A 8 6.85 -1.86 22.38
CA PRO A 8 6.30 -0.62 21.90
C PRO A 8 6.70 -0.44 20.43
N MET A 9 5.72 -0.12 19.59
CA MET A 9 5.96 0.22 18.18
C MET A 9 6.95 1.39 18.08
N PRO A 10 7.72 1.49 16.99
CA PRO A 10 8.59 2.65 16.75
C PRO A 10 7.83 3.96 16.96
N THR A 11 8.50 5.01 17.43
CA THR A 11 7.91 6.35 17.48
C THR A 11 7.87 6.94 16.07
N PRO A 12 6.85 7.76 15.72
CA PRO A 12 6.79 8.40 14.41
C PRO A 12 8.06 9.25 14.16
N PRO A 13 8.52 9.34 12.91
CA PRO A 13 9.56 10.29 12.54
C PRO A 13 9.10 11.74 12.80
N PRO A 14 10.02 12.72 12.90
CA PRO A 14 9.67 14.12 13.14
C PRO A 14 8.64 14.61 12.11
N THR A 15 7.51 15.13 12.58
CA THR A 15 6.39 15.52 11.74
C THR A 15 6.77 16.71 10.84
N VAL A 16 6.65 16.53 9.53
CA VAL A 16 6.52 17.63 8.56
C VAL A 16 5.02 17.96 8.50
N PRO A 17 4.60 19.23 8.40
CA PRO A 17 3.17 19.58 8.36
C PRO A 17 2.43 18.75 7.32
N ALA A 18 1.32 18.13 7.74
CA ALA A 18 0.45 17.39 6.84
C ALA A 18 0.04 18.32 5.68
N LEU A 19 0.15 17.81 4.45
CA LEU A 19 -0.37 18.54 3.30
C LEU A 19 -1.87 18.77 3.51
N PRO A 20 -2.39 19.97 3.18
CA PRO A 20 -3.81 20.21 3.24
C PRO A 20 -4.55 19.17 2.38
N PRO A 21 -5.78 18.77 2.77
CA PRO A 21 -6.59 17.85 1.98
C PRO A 21 -6.61 18.31 0.53
N GLN A 22 -6.20 17.43 -0.38
CA GLN A 22 -6.16 17.71 -1.81
C GLN A 22 -7.61 17.96 -2.28
N PRO A 23 -7.85 18.99 -3.11
CA PRO A 23 -9.19 19.32 -3.56
C PRO A 23 -9.81 18.21 -4.42
N ASP A 24 -11.08 17.95 -4.10
CA ASP A 24 -12.08 17.04 -4.70
C ASP A 24 -11.96 16.82 -6.21
N GLN A 25 -12.02 15.56 -6.75
CA GLN A 25 -12.77 15.09 -7.97
C GLN A 25 -12.86 13.51 -8.05
N VAL A 26 -13.98 12.74 -8.03
CA VAL A 26 -15.17 12.34 -8.88
C VAL A 26 -15.03 11.11 -9.83
N LEU A 27 -16.15 10.53 -10.30
CA LEU A 27 -16.22 9.39 -11.21
C LEU A 27 -16.78 9.63 -12.61
N SER A 28 -16.49 8.68 -13.52
CA SER A 28 -16.70 8.70 -14.97
C SER A 28 -17.90 9.56 -15.40
N GLY A 29 -17.59 10.68 -16.06
CA GLY A 29 -18.54 11.74 -16.42
C GLY A 29 -18.45 13.01 -15.57
N VAL A 30 -17.76 12.97 -14.42
CA VAL A 30 -17.64 14.10 -13.49
C VAL A 30 -16.20 14.29 -12.95
N VAL A 31 -15.28 13.31 -13.07
CA VAL A 31 -13.82 13.62 -13.19
C VAL A 31 -13.52 13.77 -14.68
N PRO A 32 -13.06 14.95 -15.12
CA PRO A 32 -12.51 15.11 -16.46
C PRO A 32 -11.39 14.09 -16.69
N GLY A 33 -11.58 13.20 -17.67
CA GLY A 33 -10.55 12.26 -18.11
C GLY A 33 -10.64 10.82 -17.59
N LEU A 34 -11.66 10.44 -16.80
CA LEU A 34 -11.84 9.03 -16.43
C LEU A 34 -12.39 8.19 -17.59
N PRO A 35 -11.79 7.00 -17.86
CA PRO A 35 -12.30 6.10 -18.88
C PRO A 35 -13.75 5.66 -18.61
N GLN A 36 -14.51 5.44 -19.68
CA GLN A 36 -15.87 4.89 -19.58
C GLN A 36 -15.85 3.53 -18.86
N GLY A 37 -16.76 3.34 -17.92
CA GLY A 37 -16.88 2.08 -17.17
C GLY A 37 -15.88 1.93 -16.02
N MET A 38 -15.08 2.96 -15.71
CA MET A 38 -14.20 3.00 -14.53
C MET A 38 -14.82 3.82 -13.39
N MET A 39 -14.43 3.46 -12.17
CA MET A 39 -14.98 3.89 -10.90
C MET A 39 -13.86 4.01 -9.84
N LEU A 40 -14.01 4.93 -8.87
CA LEU A 40 -12.99 5.45 -7.98
C LEU A 40 -13.57 5.20 -6.60
N VAL A 41 -12.85 4.37 -5.88
CA VAL A 41 -13.22 3.91 -4.56
C VAL A 41 -12.10 4.28 -3.62
N GLU A 42 -12.39 4.40 -2.33
CA GLU A 42 -11.36 4.73 -1.35
C GLU A 42 -10.60 6.03 -1.69
N GLY A 43 -11.22 6.97 -2.42
CA GLY A 43 -10.60 8.27 -2.73
C GLY A 43 -9.68 8.28 -3.95
N ASP A 44 -8.90 7.25 -4.18
CA ASP A 44 -7.78 7.24 -5.16
C ASP A 44 -7.60 5.87 -5.88
N ILE A 45 -8.47 4.89 -5.64
CA ILE A 45 -8.37 3.57 -6.28
C ILE A 45 -9.30 3.47 -7.48
N LEU A 46 -8.73 3.30 -8.68
CA LEU A 46 -9.45 3.04 -9.92
C LEU A 46 -9.79 1.57 -10.11
N ILE A 47 -11.08 1.25 -10.18
CA ILE A 47 -11.60 -0.08 -10.49
C ILE A 47 -12.58 -0.02 -11.67
N LYS A 48 -12.86 -1.17 -12.29
CA LYS A 48 -14.00 -1.28 -13.20
C LYS A 48 -15.30 -1.16 -12.40
N THR A 49 -16.29 -0.44 -12.92
CA THR A 49 -17.64 -0.33 -12.32
C THR A 49 -18.29 -1.70 -12.08
N SER A 50 -17.99 -2.69 -12.93
CA SER A 50 -18.42 -4.08 -12.75
C SER A 50 -17.85 -4.77 -11.50
N ASP A 51 -16.72 -4.28 -11.02
CA ASP A 51 -15.99 -4.85 -9.90
C ASP A 51 -16.42 -4.22 -8.56
N PHE A 52 -17.18 -3.11 -8.59
CA PHE A 52 -17.64 -2.41 -7.41
C PHE A 52 -18.48 -3.29 -6.48
N THR A 53 -19.52 -3.94 -7.01
CA THR A 53 -20.39 -4.83 -6.22
C THR A 53 -19.61 -6.03 -5.69
N ARG A 54 -18.68 -6.58 -6.50
CA ARG A 54 -17.78 -7.67 -6.10
C ARG A 54 -16.93 -7.28 -4.89
N ARG A 55 -16.47 -6.02 -4.84
CA ARG A 55 -15.54 -5.52 -3.84
C ARG A 55 -16.23 -4.95 -2.59
N TYR A 56 -17.44 -4.38 -2.70
CA TYR A 56 -18.05 -3.59 -1.63
C TYR A 56 -19.47 -3.96 -1.17
N ASN A 57 -20.25 -4.85 -1.81
CA ASN A 57 -21.55 -5.30 -1.22
C ASN A 57 -22.27 -6.48 -1.93
N ILE A 58 -22.45 -7.61 -1.22
CA ILE A 58 -23.71 -8.34 -0.87
C ILE A 58 -23.31 -9.67 -0.15
N PRO A 59 -23.96 -10.06 0.97
CA PRO A 59 -23.69 -11.35 1.63
C PRO A 59 -23.87 -12.52 0.66
N GLY A 60 -22.78 -13.27 0.42
CA GLY A 60 -22.81 -14.50 -0.38
C GLY A 60 -21.89 -14.56 -1.59
N SER A 61 -21.12 -13.51 -1.92
CA SER A 61 -20.16 -13.58 -3.04
C SER A 61 -18.71 -13.71 -2.56
N ASN A 62 -18.11 -14.85 -2.89
CA ASN A 62 -16.69 -15.20 -2.70
C ASN A 62 -15.77 -14.37 -3.62
N ALA A 63 -15.72 -13.06 -3.44
CA ALA A 63 -14.73 -12.21 -4.07
C ALA A 63 -13.41 -12.26 -3.30
N PRO A 64 -12.25 -12.20 -3.99
CA PRO A 64 -10.97 -11.99 -3.34
C PRO A 64 -10.92 -10.57 -2.76
N GLN A 65 -10.45 -10.50 -1.54
CA GLN A 65 -10.41 -9.41 -0.58
C GLN A 65 -8.89 -9.22 -0.25
N GLY A 66 -8.37 -7.99 -0.21
CA GLY A 66 -6.95 -7.59 -0.10
C GLY A 66 -6.48 -6.94 1.21
N THR A 67 -5.19 -7.04 1.49
CA THR A 67 -4.24 -5.95 1.71
C THR A 67 -3.04 -6.49 0.96
N TYR A 68 -2.64 -5.69 0.01
CA TYR A 68 -2.27 -6.10 -1.32
C TYR A 68 -3.13 -7.17 -2.04
N GLU A 69 -3.34 -6.98 -3.34
CA GLU A 69 -3.89 -8.00 -4.24
C GLU A 69 -2.76 -8.90 -4.77
N VAL A 70 -3.07 -10.19 -4.98
CA VAL A 70 -2.11 -11.17 -5.55
C VAL A 70 -1.95 -11.05 -7.06
N ASN A 71 -2.66 -10.10 -7.69
CA ASN A 71 -2.55 -9.83 -9.12
C ASN A 71 -1.34 -8.94 -9.41
N THR A 72 -0.16 -9.45 -9.04
CA THR A 72 1.11 -8.75 -9.17
C THR A 72 1.59 -8.75 -10.62
N TRP A 73 2.45 -7.78 -10.93
CA TRP A 73 3.10 -7.74 -12.23
C TRP A 73 4.03 -8.94 -12.41
N THR A 74 3.94 -9.60 -13.57
CA THR A 74 4.71 -10.81 -13.83
C THR A 74 6.22 -10.51 -13.75
N ASN A 75 6.93 -11.25 -12.90
CA ASN A 75 8.35 -11.05 -12.59
C ASN A 75 8.69 -9.65 -12.04
N GLY A 76 7.71 -8.90 -11.52
CA GLY A 76 7.91 -7.53 -11.04
C GLY A 76 8.15 -6.50 -12.14
N LEU A 77 7.97 -6.85 -13.41
CA LEU A 77 8.15 -5.92 -14.53
C LEU A 77 6.87 -5.11 -14.75
N VAL A 78 6.96 -3.79 -14.62
CA VAL A 78 5.88 -2.84 -14.88
C VAL A 78 6.23 -2.01 -16.13
N PRO A 79 5.75 -2.40 -17.32
CA PRO A 79 5.92 -1.58 -18.52
C PRO A 79 5.13 -0.28 -18.37
N TYR A 80 5.70 0.85 -18.77
CA TYR A 80 5.00 2.12 -18.72
C TYR A 80 5.30 3.06 -19.89
N GLU A 81 4.37 3.97 -20.14
CA GLU A 81 4.51 5.11 -21.04
C GLU A 81 3.96 6.37 -20.36
N PHE A 82 4.45 7.52 -20.80
CA PHE A 82 3.95 8.83 -20.40
C PHE A 82 2.99 9.40 -21.44
N ASP A 83 1.91 10.03 -21.01
CA ASP A 83 1.12 10.86 -21.91
C ASP A 83 1.94 12.04 -22.46
N ALA A 84 1.50 12.58 -23.58
CA ALA A 84 2.07 13.79 -24.16
C ALA A 84 1.97 15.01 -23.21
N ASN A 85 0.99 15.02 -22.30
CA ASN A 85 0.78 16.07 -21.32
C ASN A 85 1.75 16.03 -20.11
N VAL A 86 2.61 15.02 -20.01
CA VAL A 86 3.59 14.91 -18.91
C VAL A 86 4.91 15.56 -19.33
N THR A 87 5.23 16.67 -18.68
CA THR A 87 6.46 17.45 -18.93
C THR A 87 7.71 16.66 -18.54
N ALA A 88 8.88 17.02 -19.10
CA ALA A 88 10.15 16.34 -18.77
C ALA A 88 10.47 16.36 -17.27
N VAL A 89 10.20 17.46 -16.56
CA VAL A 89 10.39 17.57 -15.11
C VAL A 89 9.51 16.59 -14.37
N ASN A 90 8.24 16.48 -14.76
CA ASN A 90 7.28 15.56 -14.16
C ASN A 90 7.65 14.09 -14.44
N ARG A 91 8.19 13.78 -15.62
CA ARG A 91 8.70 12.45 -15.95
C ARG A 91 9.84 12.04 -15.01
N THR A 92 10.81 12.94 -14.81
CA THR A 92 11.90 12.71 -13.84
C THR A 92 11.36 12.50 -12.43
N ALA A 93 10.44 13.35 -11.97
CA ALA A 93 9.87 13.23 -10.63
C ALA A 93 9.13 11.90 -10.40
N MET A 94 8.43 11.38 -11.41
CA MET A 94 7.81 10.05 -11.36
C MET A 94 8.85 8.93 -11.36
N GLN A 95 9.93 9.07 -12.14
CA GLN A 95 11.03 8.11 -12.15
C GLN A 95 11.73 8.06 -10.78
N ASP A 96 11.94 9.19 -10.12
CA ASP A 96 12.47 9.23 -8.75
C ASP A 96 11.54 8.49 -7.76
N ALA A 97 10.23 8.55 -7.95
CA ALA A 97 9.25 7.80 -7.15
C ALA A 97 9.25 6.30 -7.47
N MET A 98 9.55 5.90 -8.72
CA MET A 98 9.74 4.51 -9.11
C MET A 98 10.96 3.90 -8.43
N GLU A 99 12.08 4.64 -8.38
CA GLU A 99 13.32 4.21 -7.72
C GLU A 99 13.11 3.83 -6.25
N TRP A 100 12.22 4.54 -5.53
CA TRP A 100 11.88 4.21 -4.13
C TRP A 100 11.40 2.77 -3.95
N TRP A 101 10.67 2.23 -4.93
CA TRP A 101 10.18 0.85 -4.92
C TRP A 101 11.21 -0.14 -5.48
N GLU A 102 11.96 0.24 -6.52
CA GLU A 102 13.01 -0.59 -7.12
C GLU A 102 14.18 -0.88 -6.15
N ASP A 103 14.48 0.05 -5.23
CA ASP A 103 15.52 -0.11 -4.22
C ASP A 103 15.18 -1.17 -3.14
N VAL A 104 13.88 -1.42 -2.94
CA VAL A 104 13.38 -2.21 -1.81
C VAL A 104 12.76 -3.54 -2.22
N ALA A 105 12.31 -3.66 -3.46
CA ALA A 105 11.66 -4.87 -3.98
C ALA A 105 12.26 -5.30 -5.33
N ALA A 106 12.05 -6.56 -5.73
CA ALA A 106 12.45 -6.99 -7.07
C ALA A 106 11.41 -6.59 -8.12
N VAL A 107 11.15 -5.29 -8.20
CA VAL A 107 10.30 -4.65 -9.21
C VAL A 107 11.17 -3.85 -10.16
N SER A 108 10.68 -3.63 -11.38
CA SER A 108 11.32 -2.75 -12.34
C SER A 108 10.26 -2.06 -13.18
N PHE A 109 10.30 -0.73 -13.19
CA PHE A 109 9.51 0.12 -14.06
C PHE A 109 10.28 0.34 -15.35
N ALA A 110 9.78 -0.25 -16.44
CA ALA A 110 10.45 -0.20 -17.73
C ALA A 110 9.68 0.70 -18.70
N GLN A 111 10.25 1.86 -19.03
CA GLN A 111 9.66 2.70 -20.06
C GLN A 111 9.68 1.96 -21.40
N CYS A 112 8.53 1.89 -22.07
CA CYS A 112 8.42 1.27 -23.38
C CYS A 112 9.23 2.04 -24.43
N THR A 113 9.82 1.32 -25.38
CA THR A 113 10.59 1.91 -26.49
C THR A 113 9.76 2.93 -27.24
N ASN A 114 10.35 4.11 -27.49
CA ASN A 114 9.68 5.25 -28.12
C ASN A 114 8.38 5.68 -27.43
N ASN A 115 8.18 5.30 -26.16
CA ASN A 115 6.98 5.61 -25.39
C ASN A 115 5.70 5.05 -26.03
N VAL A 116 5.79 3.83 -26.57
CA VAL A 116 4.67 3.09 -27.16
C VAL A 116 4.62 1.69 -26.54
N CYS A 117 3.67 1.46 -25.65
CA CYS A 117 3.47 0.17 -25.00
C CYS A 117 2.48 -0.73 -25.75
N SER A 118 2.53 -2.04 -25.44
CA SER A 118 1.55 -3.02 -25.90
C SER A 118 1.30 -4.07 -24.81
N GLY A 119 0.14 -4.72 -24.84
CA GLY A 119 -0.26 -5.67 -23.79
C GLY A 119 -0.72 -4.95 -22.52
N ASP A 120 -0.24 -5.41 -21.38
CA ASP A 120 -0.57 -4.85 -20.07
C ASP A 120 0.52 -3.85 -19.68
N PHE A 121 0.13 -2.61 -19.43
CA PHE A 121 1.07 -1.52 -19.11
C PHE A 121 0.39 -0.36 -18.42
N VAL A 122 1.22 0.48 -17.82
CA VAL A 122 0.80 1.70 -17.12
C VAL A 122 0.95 2.90 -18.04
N HIS A 123 -0.12 3.66 -18.22
CA HIS A 123 -0.11 4.95 -18.89
C HIS A 123 -0.21 6.07 -17.86
N ILE A 124 0.86 6.86 -17.73
CA ILE A 124 1.00 7.88 -16.70
C ILE A 124 0.67 9.24 -17.31
N GLN A 125 -0.29 9.96 -16.73
CA GLN A 125 -0.74 11.25 -17.26
C GLN A 125 -0.96 12.31 -16.18
N SER A 126 -0.89 13.58 -16.58
CA SER A 126 -1.39 14.67 -15.74
C SER A 126 -2.92 14.61 -15.72
N GLY A 127 -3.51 14.58 -14.52
CA GLY A 127 -4.95 14.45 -14.31
C GLY A 127 -5.49 15.45 -13.29
N ALA A 128 -6.79 15.34 -12.99
CA ALA A 128 -7.47 16.20 -12.02
C ALA A 128 -7.31 15.73 -10.56
N GLY A 129 -6.71 14.57 -10.33
CA GLY A 129 -6.46 13.98 -9.03
C GLY A 129 -5.30 13.00 -9.10
N ASN A 130 -4.92 12.44 -7.95
CA ASN A 130 -4.01 11.31 -7.88
C ASN A 130 -4.84 10.03 -7.73
N ASN A 131 -4.62 9.05 -8.61
CA ASN A 131 -5.27 7.76 -8.53
C ASN A 131 -4.62 6.73 -9.45
N SER A 132 -4.73 5.47 -9.05
CA SER A 132 -4.26 4.32 -9.82
C SER A 132 -5.16 3.10 -9.63
N ALA A 133 -5.05 2.15 -10.55
CA ALA A 133 -5.61 0.82 -10.37
C ALA A 133 -4.71 -0.04 -9.46
N ILE A 134 -5.30 -1.06 -8.83
CA ILE A 134 -4.56 -1.98 -7.98
C ILE A 134 -3.93 -3.09 -8.83
N GLY A 135 -2.62 -3.28 -8.66
CA GLY A 135 -1.87 -4.37 -9.29
C GLY A 135 -1.90 -4.29 -10.83
N ARG A 136 -1.80 -5.46 -11.46
CA ARG A 136 -1.87 -5.62 -12.92
C ARG A 136 -3.34 -5.74 -13.38
N ALA A 137 -4.02 -4.62 -13.59
CA ALA A 137 -5.44 -4.56 -13.92
C ALA A 137 -5.80 -5.11 -15.32
N GLY A 138 -4.79 -5.29 -16.18
CA GLY A 138 -4.91 -5.80 -17.55
C GLY A 138 -5.17 -4.70 -18.59
N GLY A 139 -4.56 -4.84 -19.77
CA GLY A 139 -4.53 -3.82 -20.81
C GLY A 139 -3.81 -2.53 -20.38
N ARG A 140 -4.18 -1.42 -21.02
CA ARG A 140 -3.74 -0.07 -20.63
C ARG A 140 -4.44 0.37 -19.34
N GLN A 141 -3.72 0.46 -18.23
CA GLN A 141 -4.22 1.06 -16.98
C GLN A 141 -3.62 2.45 -16.76
N ILE A 142 -4.42 3.39 -16.25
CA ILE A 142 -4.01 4.80 -16.10
C ILE A 142 -3.55 5.07 -14.67
N ILE A 143 -2.47 5.83 -14.53
CA ILE A 143 -2.17 6.59 -13.31
C ILE A 143 -2.42 8.06 -13.63
N ASN A 144 -3.29 8.70 -12.84
CA ASN A 144 -3.48 10.15 -12.87
C ASN A 144 -2.63 10.77 -11.77
N ILE A 145 -1.92 11.86 -12.09
CA ILE A 145 -1.18 12.66 -11.10
C ILE A 145 -1.51 14.12 -11.28
N ILE A 146 -1.85 14.79 -10.18
CA ILE A 146 -1.91 16.26 -10.08
C ILE A 146 -0.75 16.79 -9.22
N SER A 147 -0.35 16.02 -8.21
CA SER A 147 0.62 16.44 -7.20
C SER A 147 2.06 16.10 -7.59
N TRP A 148 2.50 16.49 -8.79
CA TRP A 148 3.83 16.21 -9.34
C TRP A 148 5.00 16.70 -8.47
N GLY A 149 4.76 17.66 -7.57
CA GLY A 149 5.76 18.16 -6.63
C GLY A 149 5.96 17.31 -5.37
N ASN A 150 5.26 16.17 -5.22
CA ASN A 150 5.42 15.29 -4.07
C ASN A 150 5.69 13.84 -4.49
N THR A 151 6.94 13.41 -4.31
CA THR A 151 7.41 12.04 -4.59
C THR A 151 6.65 10.97 -3.81
N ALA A 152 6.29 11.22 -2.55
CA ALA A 152 5.57 10.24 -1.74
C ALA A 152 4.12 10.02 -2.20
N ILE A 153 3.47 11.04 -2.77
CA ILE A 153 2.14 10.87 -3.41
C ILE A 153 2.28 10.03 -4.66
N MET A 154 3.28 10.29 -5.52
CA MET A 154 3.53 9.43 -6.68
C MET A 154 3.88 7.99 -6.25
N ALA A 155 4.67 7.83 -5.20
CA ALA A 155 5.01 6.52 -4.64
C ALA A 155 3.78 5.78 -4.07
N HIS A 156 2.80 6.49 -3.49
CA HIS A 156 1.52 5.94 -3.07
C HIS A 156 0.73 5.36 -4.26
N GLU A 157 0.59 6.12 -5.35
CA GLU A 157 -0.10 5.64 -6.57
C GLU A 157 0.65 4.47 -7.24
N LEU A 158 1.98 4.49 -7.22
CA LEU A 158 2.80 3.35 -7.63
C LEU A 158 2.62 2.16 -6.67
N GLY A 159 2.41 2.39 -5.38
CA GLY A 159 2.05 1.38 -4.40
C GLY A 159 0.78 0.63 -4.79
N HIS A 160 -0.30 1.37 -5.10
CA HIS A 160 -1.51 0.77 -5.68
C HIS A 160 -1.20 -0.03 -6.94
N THR A 161 -0.45 0.55 -7.87
CA THR A 161 -0.04 -0.10 -9.13
C THR A 161 0.71 -1.42 -8.90
N LEU A 162 1.53 -1.50 -7.85
CA LEU A 162 2.26 -2.70 -7.46
C LEU A 162 1.37 -3.71 -6.74
N GLY A 163 0.18 -3.30 -6.32
CA GLY A 163 -0.85 -4.14 -5.77
C GLY A 163 -1.26 -3.78 -4.35
N LEU A 164 -0.68 -2.73 -3.74
CA LEU A 164 -1.03 -2.34 -2.37
C LEU A 164 -2.46 -1.80 -2.27
N GLU A 165 -3.07 -2.14 -1.15
CA GLU A 165 -4.34 -1.57 -0.68
C GLU A 165 -4.04 -0.54 0.39
N HIS A 166 -5.06 0.18 0.83
CA HIS A 166 -4.91 1.01 2.02
C HIS A 166 -4.73 0.22 3.30
N GLU A 167 -3.92 0.78 4.20
CA GLU A 167 -3.57 0.15 5.48
C GLU A 167 -4.77 0.11 6.44
N GLN A 168 -5.61 1.15 6.47
CA GLN A 168 -6.80 1.19 7.35
C GLN A 168 -7.91 0.20 6.95
N ASN A 169 -7.77 -0.44 5.80
CA ASN A 169 -8.70 -1.44 5.28
C ASN A 169 -8.26 -2.87 5.61
N ARG A 170 -7.10 -3.06 6.28
CA ARG A 170 -6.63 -4.37 6.74
C ARG A 170 -7.69 -5.12 7.55
N PRO A 171 -7.77 -6.45 7.43
CA PRO A 171 -8.76 -7.27 8.13
C PRO A 171 -8.61 -7.20 9.66
N ASN A 172 -7.39 -6.96 10.14
CA ASN A 172 -7.07 -6.87 11.56
C ASN A 172 -7.01 -5.42 12.09
N ARG A 173 -7.35 -4.41 11.29
CA ARG A 173 -7.23 -2.99 11.68
C ARG A 173 -8.00 -2.63 12.94
N ASN A 174 -9.11 -3.33 13.24
CA ASN A 174 -9.95 -3.06 14.43
C ASN A 174 -9.19 -3.26 15.76
N SER A 175 -8.05 -3.95 15.76
CA SER A 175 -7.17 -4.07 16.92
C SER A 175 -6.25 -2.85 17.11
N PHE A 176 -6.23 -1.91 16.17
CA PHE A 176 -5.27 -0.80 16.09
C PHE A 176 -5.96 0.55 15.97
N VAL A 177 -7.09 0.63 15.25
CA VAL A 177 -7.87 1.84 15.05
C VAL A 177 -9.37 1.57 15.17
N THR A 178 -10.12 2.60 15.56
CA THR A 178 -11.59 2.64 15.53
C THR A 178 -12.05 3.62 14.47
N ILE A 179 -13.10 3.26 13.74
CA ILE A 179 -13.74 4.13 12.75
C ILE A 179 -14.97 4.80 13.34
N ASN A 180 -14.97 6.13 13.36
CA ASN A 180 -16.05 6.95 13.89
C ASN A 180 -17.07 7.27 12.79
N THR A 181 -17.95 6.31 12.50
CA THR A 181 -18.91 6.39 11.37
C THR A 181 -19.87 7.59 11.44
N ASN A 182 -20.11 8.14 12.63
CA ASN A 182 -20.90 9.37 12.81
C ASN A 182 -20.22 10.61 12.23
N ASN A 183 -18.89 10.62 12.13
CA ASN A 183 -18.11 11.71 11.55
C ASN A 183 -17.90 11.52 10.04
N ILE A 184 -18.28 10.38 9.47
CA ILE A 184 -18.13 10.12 8.04
C ILE A 184 -19.23 10.84 7.26
N CYS A 185 -18.85 11.41 6.12
CA CYS A 185 -19.75 12.01 5.14
C CYS A 185 -20.89 11.07 4.72
N LYS A 186 -22.12 11.57 4.82
CA LYS A 186 -23.34 10.86 4.44
C LYS A 186 -23.93 11.37 3.13
N ALA A 187 -24.73 10.54 2.46
CA ALA A 187 -25.41 10.91 1.22
C ALA A 187 -26.30 12.16 1.38
N THR A 188 -26.77 12.43 2.58
CA THR A 188 -27.61 13.59 2.92
C THR A 188 -26.82 14.86 3.26
N ASP A 189 -25.50 14.79 3.45
CA ASP A 189 -24.72 15.93 3.96
C ASP A 189 -24.32 16.88 2.83
N PRO A 190 -24.89 18.08 2.70
CA PRO A 190 -24.62 18.94 1.53
C PRO A 190 -23.18 19.48 1.49
N SER A 191 -22.48 19.49 2.63
CA SER A 191 -21.08 19.91 2.75
C SER A 191 -20.08 18.85 2.23
N CYS A 192 -20.52 17.62 2.07
CA CYS A 192 -19.67 16.51 1.64
C CYS A 192 -19.70 16.43 0.10
N THR A 193 -19.03 17.40 -0.53
CA THR A 193 -18.97 17.57 -2.00
C THR A 193 -17.92 16.69 -2.67
N GLY A 194 -17.05 16.03 -1.88
CA GLY A 194 -15.96 15.18 -2.36
C GLY A 194 -16.46 13.94 -3.11
N GLY A 195 -15.93 13.72 -4.31
CA GLY A 195 -16.44 12.85 -5.36
C GLY A 195 -16.37 11.33 -5.11
N PHE A 196 -16.32 10.89 -3.86
CA PHE A 196 -15.85 9.55 -3.48
C PHE A 196 -16.92 8.69 -2.81
N CYS A 197 -18.18 9.13 -2.87
CA CYS A 197 -19.30 8.49 -2.19
C CYS A 197 -20.49 8.40 -3.14
N PHE A 198 -20.29 7.68 -4.24
CA PHE A 198 -21.28 7.42 -5.27
C PHE A 198 -21.41 5.93 -5.54
N ASP A 199 -22.63 5.50 -5.88
CA ASP A 199 -22.86 4.16 -6.39
C ASP A 199 -22.43 4.04 -7.87
N ASN A 200 -22.60 2.84 -8.44
CA ASN A 200 -22.31 2.57 -9.85
C ASN A 200 -23.53 2.73 -10.76
N ALA A 201 -24.60 3.43 -10.33
CA ALA A 201 -25.76 3.69 -11.17
C ALA A 201 -25.43 4.69 -12.29
N THR A 202 -26.33 4.81 -13.28
CA THR A 202 -26.18 5.76 -14.38
C THR A 202 -27.46 6.60 -14.51
N PRO A 203 -27.45 7.89 -14.11
CA PRO A 203 -26.34 8.63 -13.49
C PRO A 203 -26.02 8.14 -12.05
N PRO A 204 -24.78 8.31 -11.56
CA PRO A 204 -24.41 7.88 -10.22
C PRO A 204 -25.24 8.56 -9.12
N GLY A 205 -25.80 7.75 -8.22
CA GLY A 205 -26.47 8.19 -7.01
C GLY A 205 -25.45 8.43 -5.90
N ARG A 206 -25.69 9.44 -5.06
CA ARG A 206 -24.86 9.69 -3.90
C ARG A 206 -25.16 8.67 -2.79
N ILE A 207 -24.13 8.10 -2.19
CA ILE A 207 -24.20 7.14 -1.08
C ILE A 207 -23.36 7.60 0.11
N ASP A 208 -23.53 6.93 1.25
CA ASP A 208 -22.69 7.13 2.43
C ASP A 208 -21.24 6.70 2.16
N CYS A 209 -20.26 7.45 2.66
CA CYS A 209 -18.84 7.18 2.41
C CYS A 209 -18.25 6.03 3.26
N ASP A 210 -19.06 5.39 4.11
CA ASP A 210 -18.61 4.37 5.08
C ASP A 210 -17.90 3.20 4.40
N PHE A 211 -18.25 2.90 3.14
CA PHE A 211 -17.63 1.81 2.39
C PHE A 211 -16.11 2.00 2.17
N ASN A 212 -15.61 3.24 2.18
CA ASN A 212 -14.17 3.53 2.07
C ASN A 212 -13.37 3.03 3.29
N PHE A 213 -14.05 2.67 4.39
CA PHE A 213 -13.45 2.16 5.62
C PHE A 213 -13.76 0.69 5.88
N ASN A 214 -14.37 0.01 4.90
CA ASN A 214 -14.69 -1.40 5.03
C ASN A 214 -13.42 -2.23 5.19
N LEU A 215 -13.48 -3.21 6.10
CA LEU A 215 -12.44 -4.23 6.19
C LEU A 215 -12.43 -5.03 4.90
N ILE A 216 -11.24 -5.35 4.43
CA ILE A 216 -11.08 -6.19 3.27
C ILE A 216 -10.56 -7.56 3.78
N SER A 217 -11.46 -8.54 3.98
CA SER A 217 -11.22 -9.69 4.86
C SER A 217 -10.30 -10.83 4.36
N THR A 218 -10.17 -11.10 3.06
CA THR A 218 -9.22 -12.11 2.49
C THR A 218 -7.84 -11.54 2.18
N ALA A 219 -7.57 -10.34 2.68
CA ALA A 219 -6.28 -9.71 2.58
C ALA A 219 -5.10 -10.61 2.87
N SER A 220 -4.01 -10.45 2.13
CA SER A 220 -2.74 -10.99 2.56
C SER A 220 -2.03 -9.98 3.45
N THR A 221 -2.19 -10.06 4.76
CA THR A 221 -1.40 -9.21 5.67
C THR A 221 0.03 -9.72 5.79
N TYR A 222 1.01 -8.83 5.70
CA TYR A 222 2.40 -9.11 6.06
C TYR A 222 2.90 -8.07 7.07
N GLY A 223 3.60 -8.53 8.11
CA GLY A 223 4.10 -7.67 9.18
C GLY A 223 3.02 -7.08 10.11
N PRO A 224 3.43 -6.30 11.13
CA PRO A 224 2.52 -5.58 12.03
C PRO A 224 1.69 -4.53 11.27
N TYR A 225 0.67 -3.98 11.93
CA TYR A 225 -0.08 -2.84 11.42
C TYR A 225 0.82 -1.59 11.37
N ASP A 226 0.86 -0.90 10.24
CA ASP A 226 1.79 0.19 10.01
C ASP A 226 1.09 1.56 10.00
N PHE A 227 1.06 2.22 11.16
CA PHE A 227 0.53 3.58 11.28
C PHE A 227 1.29 4.61 10.44
N ASP A 228 2.55 4.34 10.07
CA ASP A 228 3.40 5.21 9.28
C ASP A 228 3.25 4.97 7.78
N SER A 229 2.48 3.95 7.37
CA SER A 229 2.33 3.58 5.98
C SER A 229 1.90 4.77 5.11
N VAL A 230 2.56 4.93 3.97
CA VAL A 230 2.14 5.90 2.95
C VAL A 230 0.74 5.57 2.42
N MET A 231 0.30 4.32 2.57
CA MET A 231 -1.03 3.80 2.23
C MET A 231 -2.05 3.96 3.37
N HIS A 232 -1.70 4.58 4.50
CA HIS A 232 -2.67 4.87 5.56
C HIS A 232 -3.38 6.20 5.29
N TYR A 233 -4.68 6.25 5.56
CA TYR A 233 -5.43 7.50 5.59
C TYR A 233 -5.03 8.42 6.75
N ASN A 234 -5.22 9.71 6.57
CA ASN A 234 -5.17 10.65 7.69
C ASN A 234 -6.40 10.51 8.59
N ARG A 235 -6.30 11.05 9.81
CA ARG A 235 -7.32 10.90 10.86
C ARG A 235 -8.70 11.50 10.52
N THR A 236 -8.79 12.45 9.57
CA THR A 236 -10.02 13.17 9.19
C THR A 236 -10.52 12.82 7.79
N ALA A 237 -10.01 11.74 7.17
CA ALA A 237 -10.42 11.31 5.85
C ALA A 237 -11.95 11.16 5.77
N PHE A 238 -12.58 11.71 4.72
CA PHE A 238 -14.04 11.70 4.53
C PHE A 238 -14.87 12.28 5.68
N SER A 239 -14.28 13.16 6.50
CA SER A 239 -14.98 13.78 7.62
C SER A 239 -16.03 14.80 7.17
N ARG A 240 -17.25 14.71 7.71
CA ARG A 240 -18.34 15.67 7.47
C ARG A 240 -18.20 16.99 8.25
N ASN A 241 -17.38 17.00 9.29
CA ASN A 241 -17.32 18.04 10.31
C ASN A 241 -15.89 18.39 10.75
N GLY A 242 -14.87 17.89 10.04
CA GLY A 242 -13.46 18.05 10.38
C GLY A 242 -13.02 17.27 11.62
N SER A 243 -13.91 16.48 12.24
CA SER A 243 -13.56 15.60 13.36
C SER A 243 -13.00 14.27 12.88
N ASP A 244 -12.32 13.56 13.77
CA ASP A 244 -11.62 12.31 13.44
C ASP A 244 -12.61 11.24 13.00
N THR A 245 -12.39 10.70 11.80
CA THR A 245 -13.03 9.49 11.29
C THR A 245 -12.24 8.24 11.66
N ILE A 246 -10.92 8.37 11.90
CA ILE A 246 -10.05 7.31 12.38
C ILE A 246 -9.44 7.70 13.72
N THR A 247 -9.63 6.87 14.75
CA THR A 247 -9.01 7.02 16.07
C THR A 247 -8.08 5.85 16.34
N VAL A 248 -6.79 6.12 16.56
CA VAL A 248 -5.79 5.15 17.00
C VAL A 248 -6.09 4.70 18.43
N LEU A 249 -5.98 3.40 18.67
CA LEU A 249 -6.22 2.78 19.97
C LEU A 249 -4.96 2.82 20.86
N PRO A 250 -5.12 2.88 22.20
CA PRO A 250 -4.02 2.67 23.13
C PRO A 250 -3.33 1.30 22.92
N PRO A 251 -2.02 1.19 23.17
CA PRO A 251 -1.12 2.22 23.70
C PRO A 251 -0.53 3.17 22.63
N ASN A 252 -0.89 2.98 21.36
CA ASN A 252 -0.24 3.66 20.23
C ASN A 252 -0.78 5.09 19.99
N ASN A 253 -1.96 5.40 20.52
CA ASN A 253 -2.68 6.65 20.28
C ASN A 253 -1.88 7.92 20.61
N THR A 254 -1.14 7.93 21.72
CA THR A 254 -0.31 9.09 22.11
C THR A 254 0.78 9.39 21.09
N ALA A 255 1.32 8.37 20.42
CA ALA A 255 2.36 8.55 19.41
C ALA A 255 1.76 8.79 18.02
N TRP A 256 0.67 8.10 17.67
CA TRP A 256 0.30 7.93 16.26
C TRP A 256 -0.96 8.69 15.81
N GLN A 257 -1.81 9.21 16.71
CA GLN A 257 -3.09 9.82 16.32
C GLN A 257 -2.93 10.96 15.29
N ASP A 258 -1.91 11.79 15.45
CA ASP A 258 -1.66 12.93 14.56
C ASP A 258 -0.59 12.64 13.49
N ALA A 259 -0.01 11.44 13.50
CA ALA A 259 1.03 11.01 12.56
C ALA A 259 0.48 10.15 11.41
N ILE A 260 -0.65 9.47 11.60
CA ILE A 260 -1.28 8.67 10.54
C ILE A 260 -1.63 9.53 9.32
N GLY A 261 -1.43 8.98 8.13
CA GLY A 261 -1.68 9.68 6.87
C GLY A 261 -0.54 10.55 6.38
N GLN A 262 0.69 10.29 6.83
CA GLN A 262 1.89 10.94 6.30
C GLN A 262 1.99 10.77 4.76
N ARG A 263 2.60 11.76 4.11
CA ARG A 263 2.86 11.79 2.65
C ARG A 263 4.25 12.32 2.34
N THR A 264 5.25 11.78 3.04
CA THR A 264 6.65 12.22 2.97
C THR A 264 7.62 11.10 2.63
N HIS A 265 7.29 9.83 2.87
CA HIS A 265 8.21 8.70 2.68
C HIS A 265 7.49 7.36 2.55
N LEU A 266 8.19 6.33 2.06
CA LEU A 266 7.81 4.93 2.27
C LEU A 266 8.20 4.50 3.69
N SER A 267 7.22 4.02 4.44
CA SER A 267 7.44 3.44 5.75
C SER A 267 8.25 2.14 5.67
N ALA A 268 8.63 1.62 6.83
CA ALA A 268 9.24 0.31 6.92
C ALA A 268 8.29 -0.81 6.48
N GLY A 269 7.00 -0.76 6.85
CA GLY A 269 6.02 -1.77 6.46
C GLY A 269 5.75 -1.75 4.96
N ASP A 270 5.67 -0.57 4.33
CA ASP A 270 5.47 -0.44 2.89
C ASP A 270 6.54 -1.22 2.09
N LYS A 271 7.82 -0.95 2.41
CA LYS A 271 8.98 -1.60 1.78
C LYS A 271 8.97 -3.11 1.98
N ASN A 272 8.62 -3.53 3.19
CA ASN A 272 8.53 -4.93 3.59
C ASN A 272 7.47 -5.69 2.79
N VAL A 273 6.27 -5.12 2.69
CA VAL A 273 5.14 -5.73 2.01
C VAL A 273 5.44 -5.89 0.52
N VAL A 274 5.92 -4.85 -0.16
CA VAL A 274 6.23 -4.95 -1.60
C VAL A 274 7.44 -5.87 -1.84
N GLY A 275 8.45 -5.82 -0.98
CA GLY A 275 9.58 -6.77 -1.04
C GLY A 275 9.15 -8.23 -0.87
N CYS A 276 8.12 -8.48 -0.07
CA CYS A 276 7.48 -9.78 0.09
C CYS A 276 6.67 -10.18 -1.17
N MET A 277 5.86 -9.27 -1.70
CA MET A 277 5.03 -9.52 -2.89
C MET A 277 5.86 -9.88 -4.13
N TYR A 278 6.99 -9.19 -4.30
CA TYR A 278 7.90 -9.37 -5.43
C TYR A 278 9.19 -10.08 -4.99
N ALA A 279 9.05 -11.09 -4.13
CA ALA A 279 10.16 -11.91 -3.64
C ALA A 279 10.86 -12.67 -4.77
N ARG A 280 12.21 -12.73 -4.73
CA ARG A 280 12.99 -13.60 -5.63
C ARG A 280 13.06 -15.02 -5.08
N ALA A 281 13.22 -16.01 -5.97
CA ALA A 281 13.32 -17.43 -5.59
C ALA A 281 14.49 -17.74 -4.63
N ASN A 282 15.55 -16.94 -4.67
CA ASN A 282 16.71 -17.06 -3.79
C ASN A 282 16.60 -16.22 -2.50
N TRP A 283 15.45 -15.62 -2.22
CA TRP A 283 15.21 -14.87 -0.98
C TRP A 283 14.60 -15.77 0.09
N ARG A 284 15.01 -15.57 1.35
CA ARG A 284 14.43 -16.21 2.53
C ARG A 284 14.11 -15.16 3.59
N TRP A 285 13.18 -15.45 4.48
CA TRP A 285 12.80 -14.58 5.60
C TRP A 285 12.98 -15.28 6.93
N VAL A 286 13.38 -14.51 7.94
CA VAL A 286 13.36 -14.91 9.34
C VAL A 286 12.61 -13.86 10.17
N SER A 287 11.78 -14.34 11.09
CA SER A 287 11.00 -13.52 12.02
C SER A 287 10.88 -14.18 13.38
N THR A 288 11.19 -13.43 14.44
CA THR A 288 10.94 -13.86 15.84
C THR A 288 9.46 -14.01 16.17
N THR A 289 8.56 -13.45 15.34
CA THR A 289 7.12 -13.48 15.54
C THR A 289 6.41 -14.52 14.66
N ALA A 290 7.16 -15.24 13.81
CA ALA A 290 6.60 -16.30 12.98
C ALA A 290 6.08 -17.47 13.82
N ASN A 291 5.09 -18.18 13.27
CA ASN A 291 4.59 -19.41 13.89
C ASN A 291 5.69 -20.48 13.93
N PRO A 292 5.94 -21.15 15.07
CA PRO A 292 6.92 -22.22 15.15
C PRO A 292 6.64 -23.35 14.13
N GLY A 293 7.69 -23.82 13.44
CA GLY A 293 7.61 -24.98 12.55
C GLY A 293 7.29 -24.69 11.07
N THR A 294 7.32 -23.44 10.62
CA THR A 294 7.21 -23.06 9.20
C THR A 294 8.45 -23.51 8.40
N PRO A 295 8.32 -24.40 7.39
CA PRO A 295 9.48 -24.96 6.70
C PRO A 295 9.94 -24.16 5.47
N PHE A 296 9.19 -23.13 5.08
CA PHE A 296 9.32 -22.56 3.72
C PHE A 296 10.24 -21.34 3.64
N GLY A 297 10.41 -20.59 4.75
CA GLY A 297 11.23 -19.39 4.77
C GLY A 297 10.79 -18.33 3.77
N THR A 298 9.51 -18.32 3.41
CA THR A 298 8.90 -17.28 2.57
C THR A 298 8.55 -16.08 3.44
N CYS A 299 8.25 -14.93 2.85
CA CYS A 299 7.82 -13.78 3.65
C CYS A 299 6.53 -14.05 4.43
N THR A 300 5.54 -14.75 3.85
CA THR A 300 4.30 -15.08 4.58
C THR A 300 4.47 -16.24 5.57
N GLN A 301 5.55 -17.01 5.47
CA GLN A 301 5.90 -18.10 6.39
C GLN A 301 7.41 -18.06 6.71
N PRO A 302 7.88 -17.03 7.44
CA PRO A 302 9.29 -16.86 7.75
C PRO A 302 9.81 -18.02 8.59
N TYR A 303 11.11 -18.27 8.56
CA TYR A 303 11.74 -19.09 9.59
C TYR A 303 11.65 -18.39 10.94
N THR A 304 11.51 -19.17 12.01
CA THR A 304 11.55 -18.65 13.39
C THR A 304 12.97 -18.56 13.93
N LEU A 305 13.88 -19.39 13.40
CA LEU A 305 15.25 -19.53 13.87
C LEU A 305 16.23 -18.92 12.85
N MET A 306 17.13 -18.06 13.33
CA MET A 306 18.15 -17.42 12.48
C MET A 306 19.08 -18.45 11.85
N SER A 307 19.51 -19.46 12.61
CA SER A 307 20.36 -20.56 12.14
C SER A 307 19.74 -21.31 10.95
N VAL A 308 18.43 -21.54 10.98
CA VAL A 308 17.67 -22.18 9.89
C VAL A 308 17.61 -21.26 8.68
N GLY A 309 17.37 -19.97 8.88
CA GLY A 309 17.39 -18.97 7.80
C GLY A 309 18.74 -18.91 7.10
N LEU A 310 19.84 -18.83 7.85
CA LEU A 310 21.21 -18.83 7.31
C LEU A 310 21.50 -20.11 6.52
N THR A 311 21.11 -21.27 7.04
CA THR A 311 21.37 -22.57 6.39
C THR A 311 20.60 -22.74 5.08
N ASN A 312 19.34 -22.32 5.06
CA ASN A 312 18.43 -22.52 3.93
C ASN A 312 18.43 -21.39 2.92
N THR A 313 19.15 -20.30 3.18
CA THR A 313 19.39 -19.26 2.17
C THR A 313 20.35 -19.82 1.11
N PRO A 314 19.96 -19.82 -0.17
CA PRO A 314 20.84 -20.27 -1.25
C PRO A 314 22.14 -19.45 -1.31
N GLU A 315 23.18 -20.00 -1.93
CA GLU A 315 24.39 -19.23 -2.25
C GLU A 315 24.04 -18.01 -3.11
N GLN A 316 24.62 -16.86 -2.79
CA GLN A 316 24.26 -15.54 -3.35
C GLN A 316 22.78 -15.14 -3.13
N GLY A 317 22.08 -15.85 -2.24
CA GLY A 317 20.73 -15.52 -1.82
C GLY A 317 20.68 -14.33 -0.86
N THR A 318 19.46 -13.86 -0.58
CA THR A 318 19.22 -12.80 0.40
C THR A 318 18.40 -13.36 1.55
N LEU A 319 18.91 -13.24 2.77
CA LEU A 319 18.14 -13.48 3.99
C LEU A 319 17.61 -12.14 4.51
N TRP A 320 16.31 -11.98 4.43
CA TRP A 320 15.57 -10.87 5.01
C TRP A 320 15.29 -11.14 6.48
N ILE A 321 15.65 -10.18 7.34
CA ILE A 321 15.59 -10.32 8.78
C ILE A 321 14.57 -9.31 9.31
N GLU A 322 13.42 -9.79 9.76
CA GLU A 322 12.43 -8.92 10.41
C GLU A 322 12.96 -8.36 11.74
N PRO A 323 12.50 -7.17 12.16
CA PRO A 323 12.92 -6.56 13.41
C PRO A 323 12.79 -7.50 14.60
N GLY A 324 13.86 -7.60 15.39
CA GLY A 324 13.91 -8.45 16.57
C GLY A 324 15.34 -8.75 16.99
N THR A 325 15.47 -9.42 18.12
CA THR A 325 16.76 -9.92 18.61
C THR A 325 16.81 -11.43 18.43
N TYR A 326 17.83 -11.91 17.72
CA TYR A 326 18.06 -13.32 17.45
C TYR A 326 19.31 -13.76 18.23
N TRP A 327 19.16 -14.76 19.10
CA TRP A 327 20.20 -15.17 20.08
C TRP A 327 20.94 -16.46 19.71
N GLU A 328 20.86 -16.89 18.45
CA GLU A 328 21.41 -18.17 18.00
C GLU A 328 22.82 -18.05 17.43
N ILE A 329 23.62 -19.10 17.64
CA ILE A 329 24.89 -19.27 16.95
C ILE A 329 24.60 -19.81 15.55
N GLY A 330 24.90 -19.01 14.53
CA GLY A 330 24.86 -19.40 13.13
C GLY A 330 26.23 -19.29 12.49
N SER A 331 26.47 -20.05 11.43
CA SER A 331 27.69 -19.95 10.63
C SER A 331 27.38 -19.47 9.22
N PHE A 332 28.11 -18.47 8.76
CA PHE A 332 28.10 -18.05 7.36
C PHE A 332 28.94 -19.02 6.55
N THR A 333 28.31 -20.10 6.06
CA THR A 333 29.02 -21.17 5.33
C THR A 333 29.12 -20.93 3.83
N ARG A 334 28.47 -19.87 3.32
CA ARG A 334 28.45 -19.49 1.90
C ARG A 334 28.22 -17.98 1.74
N PRO A 335 28.62 -17.38 0.61
CA PRO A 335 28.28 -16.00 0.30
C PRO A 335 26.76 -15.79 0.28
N MET A 336 26.27 -14.77 0.97
CA MET A 336 24.87 -14.35 0.98
C MET A 336 24.76 -12.88 1.38
N THR A 337 23.62 -12.27 1.11
CA THR A 337 23.27 -10.92 1.57
C THR A 337 22.33 -11.03 2.76
N LEU A 338 22.67 -10.35 3.87
CA LEU A 338 21.70 -10.11 4.94
C LEU A 338 21.07 -8.75 4.71
N LYS A 339 19.74 -8.70 4.66
CA LYS A 339 19.00 -7.44 4.52
C LYS A 339 18.05 -7.30 5.69
N ALA A 340 18.24 -6.24 6.48
CA ALA A 340 17.22 -5.79 7.40
C ALA A 340 16.41 -4.72 6.65
N PRO A 341 15.09 -4.92 6.46
CA PRO A 341 14.25 -3.92 5.79
C PRO A 341 14.17 -2.60 6.57
N ASN A 342 14.44 -2.65 7.89
CA ASN A 342 14.22 -1.54 8.82
C ASN A 342 15.53 -0.94 9.36
N GLY A 343 16.69 -1.21 8.76
CA GLY A 343 17.96 -0.63 9.21
C GLY A 343 19.19 -1.46 8.89
N THR A 344 20.19 -1.41 9.77
CA THR A 344 21.44 -2.15 9.65
C THR A 344 21.37 -3.48 10.39
N VAL A 345 21.90 -4.53 9.76
CA VAL A 345 22.15 -5.80 10.45
C VAL A 345 23.42 -5.65 11.27
N THR A 346 23.30 -5.67 12.59
CA THR A 346 24.46 -5.65 13.50
C THR A 346 24.77 -7.07 13.94
N ILE A 347 25.96 -7.56 13.62
CA ILE A 347 26.44 -8.89 14.03
C ILE A 347 27.39 -8.68 15.22
N GLY A 348 26.96 -9.11 16.41
CA GLY A 348 27.79 -9.12 17.61
C GLY A 348 28.55 -10.45 17.72
N ASN A 349 29.81 -10.38 18.17
CA ASN A 349 30.60 -11.54 18.60
C ASN A 349 30.48 -11.73 20.12
#